data_AF-A0A833Y1R8-F1
#
_entry.id   AF-A0A833Y1R8-F1
#
_cell.length_a   1.000
_cell.length_b   1.000
_cell.length_c   1.000
_cell.angle_alpha   90.00
_cell.angle_beta   90.00
_cell.angle_gamma   90.00
#
_symmetry.space_group_name_H-M   'P 1'
#
loop_
_entity.id
_entity.type
_entity.pdbx_description
1 polymer ?
#
loop_
_entity_poly.entity_id
_entity_poly.type
_entity_poly.pdbx_seq_one_letter_code
_entity_poly.pdbx_strand_id
1 'polypeptide(L)'
;METEAFKIKFGDTLKRMKVDYNYYGFSELTMTDLRKNIHRMFDIPADADFILTYFDEDGDVVTLTDEDDLSNVVTQCMKVVKINVQLSNNKLGAESYAQSGGSSISTQRLTSLQTRHPYPKIETGVVAKVSKSVLQQLREALDLLHEALSKISEE
;
A
#
# COMPACT_ATOMS: atom_id res chain seq x y z
N MET A 1 9.35 -19.36 1.55
CA MET A 1 8.12 -18.59 1.79
C MET A 1 8.53 -17.14 1.89
N GLU A 2 8.10 -16.31 0.94
CA GLU A 2 8.30 -14.86 1.04
C GLU A 2 7.39 -14.36 2.17
N THR A 3 7.96 -13.79 3.23
CA THR A 3 7.19 -13.24 4.34
C THR A 3 6.59 -11.91 3.89
N GLU A 4 5.26 -11.84 3.85
CA GLU A 4 4.58 -10.56 3.68
C GLU A 4 4.91 -9.65 4.87
N ALA A 5 5.16 -8.39 4.57
CA ALA A 5 5.64 -7.44 5.55
C ALA A 5 4.88 -6.12 5.43
N PHE A 6 4.34 -5.65 6.55
CA PHE A 6 3.76 -4.32 6.65
C PHE A 6 4.88 -3.29 6.79
N LYS A 7 4.87 -2.28 5.91
CA LYS A 7 5.65 -1.06 6.06
C LYS A 7 4.73 0.01 6.60
N ILE A 8 4.95 0.41 7.84
CA ILE A 8 4.12 1.35 8.57
C ILE A 8 4.84 2.69 8.60
N LYS A 9 4.19 3.74 8.10
CA LYS A 9 4.71 5.11 8.07
C LYS A 9 3.97 5.96 9.10
N PHE A 10 4.73 6.68 9.92
CA PHE A 10 4.19 7.68 10.85
C PHE A 10 5.08 8.92 10.81
N GLY A 11 4.53 10.06 10.38
CA GLY A 11 5.30 11.26 10.08
C GLY A 11 6.40 10.95 9.04
N ASP A 12 7.65 11.24 9.41
CA ASP A 12 8.83 10.95 8.58
C ASP A 12 9.44 9.57 8.83
N THR A 13 8.91 8.82 9.79
CA THR A 13 9.46 7.52 10.17
C THR A 13 8.74 6.40 9.44
N LEU A 14 9.51 5.45 8.89
CA LEU A 14 9.01 4.23 8.27
C LEU A 14 9.58 3.02 8.99
N LYS A 15 8.73 2.15 9.53
CA LYS A 15 9.14 0.91 10.20
C LYS A 15 8.52 -0.29 9.50
N ARG A 16 9.23 -1.43 9.54
CA ARG A 16 8.74 -2.69 8.96
C ARG A 16 8.31 -3.63 10.09
N MET A 17 7.10 -4.15 9.98
CA MET A 17 6.55 -5.23 10.80
C MET A 17 6.46 -6.49 9.94
N LYS A 18 6.92 -7.62 10.46
CA LYS A 18 6.74 -8.92 9.81
C LYS A 18 5.40 -9.49 10.26
N VAL A 19 4.73 -10.18 9.35
CA VAL A 19 3.52 -10.93 9.63
C VAL A 19 3.90 -12.39 9.65
N ASP A 20 3.61 -13.04 10.76
CA ASP A 20 3.75 -14.49 10.86
C ASP A 20 2.43 -15.13 10.43
N TYR A 21 2.53 -16.11 9.55
CA TYR A 21 1.41 -16.89 9.05
C TYR A 21 1.46 -18.27 9.69
N ASN A 22 0.30 -18.80 10.06
CA ASN A 22 0.21 -20.17 10.54
C ASN A 22 0.42 -21.18 9.39
N TYR A 23 0.42 -22.47 9.72
CA TYR A 23 0.62 -23.56 8.74
C TYR A 23 -0.42 -23.56 7.60
N TYR A 24 -1.60 -23.01 7.85
CA TYR A 24 -2.69 -22.91 6.87
C TYR A 24 -2.61 -21.65 6.01
N GLY A 25 -1.59 -20.80 6.21
CA GLY A 25 -1.42 -19.56 5.46
C GLY A 25 -2.30 -18.41 5.94
N PHE A 26 -2.94 -18.52 7.12
CA PHE A 26 -3.68 -17.42 7.72
C PHE A 26 -2.78 -16.66 8.70
N SER A 27 -2.85 -15.32 8.66
CA SER A 27 -2.25 -14.49 9.71
C SER A 27 -3.17 -14.44 10.93
N GLU A 28 -2.65 -14.68 12.12
CA GLU A 28 -3.38 -14.47 13.38
C GLU A 28 -3.42 -12.98 13.79
N LEU A 29 -2.90 -12.09 12.94
CA LEU A 29 -2.87 -10.66 13.18
C LEU A 29 -4.30 -10.09 13.19
N THR A 30 -4.73 -9.58 14.34
CA THR A 30 -5.99 -8.84 14.47
C THR A 30 -5.77 -7.33 14.34
N MET A 31 -6.84 -6.56 14.09
CA MET A 31 -6.76 -5.09 14.12
C MET A 31 -6.30 -4.55 15.47
N THR A 32 -6.68 -5.22 16.56
CA THR A 32 -6.22 -4.89 17.91
C THR A 32 -4.71 -5.08 18.05
N ASP A 33 -4.18 -6.19 17.54
CA ASP A 33 -2.74 -6.46 17.57
C ASP A 33 -1.94 -5.49 16.69
N LEU A 34 -2.47 -5.17 15.50
CA LEU A 34 -1.87 -4.17 14.61
C LEU A 34 -1.79 -2.81 15.32
N ARG A 35 -2.90 -2.33 15.88
CA ARG A 35 -2.92 -1.04 16.61
C ARG A 35 -1.98 -1.03 17.80
N LYS A 36 -1.99 -2.10 18.62
CA LYS A 36 -1.09 -2.26 19.76
C LYS A 36 0.39 -2.25 19.34
N ASN A 37 0.71 -2.92 18.24
CA ASN A 37 2.06 -2.89 17.69
C ASN A 37 2.44 -1.49 17.20
N ILE A 38 1.54 -0.76 16.56
CA ILE A 38 1.80 0.62 16.12
C ILE A 38 2.11 1.54 17.31
N HIS A 39 1.33 1.47 18.39
CA HIS A 39 1.65 2.20 19.63
C HIS A 39 3.06 1.92 20.12
N ARG A 40 3.41 0.64 20.24
CA ARG A 40 4.73 0.19 20.70
C ARG A 40 5.86 0.57 19.72
N MET A 41 5.59 0.53 18.42
CA MET A 41 6.60 0.77 17.40
C MET A 41 6.95 2.24 17.28
N PHE A 42 6.01 3.15 17.50
CA PHE A 42 6.23 4.59 17.34
C PHE A 42 6.18 5.38 18.64
N ASP A 43 6.15 4.68 19.78
CA ASP A 43 6.03 5.27 21.12
C ASP A 43 4.83 6.23 21.22
N ILE A 44 3.73 5.89 20.53
CA ILE A 44 2.49 6.66 20.55
C ILE A 44 1.77 6.39 21.87
N PRO A 45 1.30 7.43 22.60
CA PRO A 45 0.54 7.26 23.84
C PRO A 45 -0.62 6.27 23.68
N ALA A 46 -0.85 5.40 24.66
CA ALA A 46 -1.86 4.32 24.58
C ALA A 46 -3.30 4.83 24.51
N ASP A 47 -3.54 6.08 24.91
CA ASP A 47 -4.81 6.80 24.86
C ASP A 47 -4.98 7.62 23.57
N ALA A 48 -3.96 7.70 22.72
CA ALA A 48 -4.03 8.44 21.47
C ALA A 48 -4.63 7.57 20.36
N ASP A 49 -5.76 8.00 19.82
CA ASP A 49 -6.36 7.38 18.66
C ASP A 49 -5.63 7.79 17.36
N PHE A 50 -5.69 6.91 16.36
CA PHE A 50 -5.14 7.17 15.03
C PHE A 50 -5.94 6.46 13.94
N ILE A 51 -5.90 7.07 12.76
CA ILE A 51 -6.47 6.54 11.52
C ILE A 51 -5.37 5.78 10.78
N LEU A 52 -5.74 4.62 10.26
CA LEU A 52 -4.89 3.78 9.42
C LEU A 52 -5.38 3.82 7.99
N THR A 53 -4.49 4.07 7.05
CA THR A 53 -4.79 4.01 5.61
C THR A 53 -3.76 3.17 4.88
N TYR A 54 -4.15 2.57 3.76
CA TYR A 54 -3.28 1.78 2.90
C TYR A 54 -3.52 2.13 1.43
N PHE A 55 -2.60 1.70 0.57
CA PHE A 55 -2.78 1.77 -0.89
C PHE A 55 -3.32 0.44 -1.38
N ASP A 56 -4.47 0.45 -2.04
CA ASP A 56 -5.08 -0.75 -2.62
C ASP A 56 -4.48 -1.13 -3.98
N GLU A 57 -5.10 -2.10 -4.65
CA GLU A 57 -4.71 -2.62 -5.96
C GLU A 57 -4.78 -1.58 -7.09
N ASP A 58 -5.65 -0.59 -6.94
CA ASP A 58 -5.81 0.53 -7.87
C ASP A 58 -4.88 1.70 -7.55
N GLY A 59 -4.21 1.64 -6.38
CA GLY A 59 -3.31 2.67 -5.88
C GLY A 59 -4.05 3.81 -5.19
N ASP A 60 -5.30 3.59 -4.82
CA ASP A 60 -6.11 4.54 -4.05
C ASP A 60 -5.84 4.40 -2.56
N VAL A 61 -5.99 5.52 -1.84
CA VAL A 61 -5.79 5.56 -0.38
C VAL A 61 -7.09 5.17 0.29
N VAL A 62 -7.13 3.97 0.86
CA VAL A 62 -8.30 3.40 1.53
C VAL A 62 -8.05 3.32 3.04
N THR A 63 -9.10 3.50 3.83
CA THR A 63 -9.03 3.41 5.30
C THR A 63 -9.11 1.96 5.74
N LEU A 64 -8.27 1.58 6.70
CA LEU A 64 -8.27 0.26 7.34
C LEU A 64 -9.03 0.36 8.68
N THR A 65 -10.28 -0.12 8.70
CA THR A 65 -11.22 0.14 9.80
C THR A 65 -11.45 -1.09 10.66
N ASP A 66 -11.70 -2.23 10.03
CA ASP A 66 -12.11 -3.48 10.68
C ASP A 66 -11.23 -4.68 10.28
N GLU A 67 -11.54 -5.83 10.87
CA GLU A 67 -10.85 -7.09 10.63
C GLU A 67 -11.04 -7.62 9.21
N ASP A 68 -12.17 -7.30 8.57
CA ASP A 68 -12.45 -7.72 7.19
C ASP A 68 -11.55 -6.94 6.21
N ASP A 69 -11.39 -5.63 6.41
CA ASP A 69 -10.42 -4.80 5.69
C ASP A 69 -9.01 -5.37 5.85
N LEU A 70 -8.61 -5.74 7.07
CA LEU A 70 -7.29 -6.30 7.34
C LEU A 70 -7.07 -7.65 6.64
N SER A 71 -8.08 -8.52 6.67
CA SER A 71 -8.07 -9.79 5.96
C SER A 71 -7.93 -9.58 4.46
N ASN A 72 -8.65 -8.62 3.88
CA ASN A 72 -8.54 -8.27 2.47
C ASN A 72 -7.13 -7.78 2.12
N VAL A 73 -6.54 -6.96 2.98
CA VAL A 73 -5.18 -6.44 2.78
C VAL A 73 -4.11 -7.53 2.85
N VAL A 74 -4.28 -8.51 3.75
CA VAL A 74 -3.38 -9.65 3.89
C VAL A 74 -3.57 -10.66 2.74
N THR A 75 -4.80 -10.81 2.24
CA THR A 75 -5.10 -11.74 1.14
C THR A 75 -4.84 -11.15 -0.24
N GLN A 76 -4.85 -9.82 -0.37
CA GLN A 76 -4.26 -9.14 -1.52
C GLN A 76 -2.78 -9.49 -1.50
N CYS A 77 -2.33 -10.30 -2.48
CA CYS A 77 -0.99 -10.88 -2.65
C CYS A 77 0.15 -9.85 -2.84
N MET A 78 0.07 -8.70 -2.19
CA MET A 78 1.10 -7.70 -2.11
C MET A 78 2.20 -8.20 -1.17
N LYS A 79 3.36 -8.51 -1.75
CA LYS A 79 4.57 -8.88 -0.96
C LYS A 79 4.88 -7.90 0.17
N VAL A 80 4.47 -6.63 0.02
CA VAL A 80 4.67 -5.57 1.01
C VAL A 80 3.48 -4.62 0.98
N VAL A 81 2.71 -4.60 2.07
CA VAL A 81 1.65 -3.62 2.29
C VAL A 81 2.24 -2.34 2.88
N LYS A 82 1.80 -1.18 2.41
CA LYS A 82 2.18 0.13 2.97
C LYS A 82 1.01 0.72 3.74
N ILE A 83 1.19 0.90 5.05
CA ILE A 83 0.21 1.53 5.93
C ILE A 83 0.72 2.91 6.32
N ASN A 84 -0.13 3.94 6.23
CA ASN A 84 0.10 5.24 6.83
C ASN A 84 -0.70 5.38 8.12
N VAL A 85 -0.06 5.94 9.14
CA VAL A 85 -0.65 6.23 10.45
C VAL A 85 -0.81 7.74 10.58
N GLN A 86 -2.01 8.18 10.92
CA GLN A 86 -2.30 9.58 11.18
C GLN A 86 -3.00 9.71 12.52
N LEU A 87 -2.44 10.48 13.48
CA LEU A 87 -3.10 10.73 14.75
C LEU A 87 -4.45 11.40 14.53
N SER A 88 -5.50 10.90 15.16
CA SER A 88 -6.78 11.57 15.17
C SER A 88 -6.72 12.69 16.18
N ASN A 89 -6.33 13.88 15.75
CA ASN A 89 -6.52 15.06 16.57
C ASN A 89 -8.03 15.27 16.74
N ASN A 90 -8.47 15.32 17.99
CA ASN A 90 -9.78 15.79 18.39
C ASN A 90 -9.90 17.31 18.18
N LYS A 91 -9.81 17.73 16.91
CA LYS A 91 -10.31 19.00 16.41
C LYS A 91 -10.89 18.77 15.03
N LEU A 92 -12.21 18.95 14.92
CA LEU A 92 -12.87 19.36 13.69
C LEU A 92 -12.02 20.45 13.02
N GLY A 93 -11.41 20.10 11.91
CA GLY A 93 -10.55 20.97 11.13
C GLY A 93 -10.26 20.24 9.84
N ALA A 94 -11.06 20.56 8.83
CA ALA A 94 -10.76 20.22 7.45
C ALA A 94 -9.30 20.57 7.12
N GLU A 95 -8.81 19.96 6.04
CA GLU A 95 -7.64 20.37 5.26
C GLU A 95 -6.32 19.63 5.60
N SER A 96 -6.07 18.53 4.88
CA SER A 96 -4.78 18.36 4.20
C SER A 96 -4.89 17.38 3.01
N TYR A 97 -5.81 17.66 2.09
CA TYR A 97 -5.73 17.21 0.69
C TYR A 97 -5.80 18.41 -0.24
N ALA A 98 -5.05 19.47 0.05
CA ALA A 98 -4.69 20.51 -0.92
C ALA A 98 -3.67 21.43 -0.28
N GLN A 99 -2.42 21.40 -0.73
CA GLN A 99 -1.65 22.64 -0.77
C GLN A 99 -0.96 22.77 -2.12
N SER A 100 -1.77 23.32 -3.03
CA SER A 100 -1.34 24.10 -4.18
C SER A 100 -0.40 25.21 -3.72
N GLY A 101 0.82 25.21 -4.25
CA GLY A 101 1.77 26.31 -4.10
C GLY A 101 1.33 27.51 -4.92
N GLY A 102 0.54 28.39 -4.31
CA GLY A 102 0.15 29.67 -4.89
C GLY A 102 0.35 30.79 -3.87
N SER A 103 1.49 31.48 -3.93
CA SER A 103 1.66 32.77 -3.27
C SER A 103 2.33 33.74 -4.25
N SER A 104 1.59 34.76 -4.66
CA SER A 104 2.10 35.99 -5.28
C SER A 104 2.09 37.05 -4.17
N ILE A 105 3.09 37.92 -4.01
CA ILE A 105 3.18 39.22 -4.68
C ILE A 105 4.63 39.76 -4.63
N SER A 106 5.16 40.06 -5.83
CA SER A 106 5.91 41.26 -6.29
C SER A 106 7.14 41.81 -5.53
N THR A 107 8.33 41.64 -6.11
CA THR A 107 9.04 42.62 -6.97
C THR A 107 10.53 42.26 -7.05
N GLN A 108 11.03 42.04 -8.26
CA GLN A 108 12.22 42.70 -8.85
C GLN A 108 12.74 41.88 -10.03
N ARG A 109 12.97 42.62 -11.11
CA ARG A 109 13.18 42.19 -12.48
C ARG A 109 14.68 42.24 -12.76
N LEU A 110 15.32 41.12 -13.07
CA LEU A 110 16.54 41.09 -13.87
C LEU A 110 16.52 39.88 -14.83
N THR A 111 16.97 40.14 -16.04
CA THR A 111 16.82 39.37 -17.27
C THR A 111 17.93 38.34 -17.49
N SER A 112 17.56 37.26 -18.20
CA SER A 112 18.41 36.41 -19.08
C SER A 112 19.42 35.46 -18.44
N LEU A 113 19.21 34.14 -18.62
CA LEU A 113 19.94 33.35 -19.63
C LEU A 113 19.35 31.95 -19.75
N GLN A 114 19.16 31.54 -21.00
CA GLN A 114 18.82 30.19 -21.41
C GLN A 114 19.91 29.20 -20.99
N THR A 115 19.52 28.12 -20.33
CA THR A 115 20.13 26.80 -20.54
C THR A 115 19.04 25.76 -20.46
N ARG A 116 18.57 25.35 -21.65
CA ARG A 116 17.85 24.10 -21.85
C ARG A 116 18.80 22.96 -21.53
N HIS A 117 18.48 22.13 -20.55
CA HIS A 117 18.99 20.76 -20.52
C HIS A 117 17.86 19.75 -20.21
N PRO A 118 17.90 18.59 -20.88
CA PRO A 118 16.73 17.76 -21.13
C PRO A 118 16.56 16.75 -20.01
N TYR A 119 15.33 16.62 -19.50
CA TYR A 119 14.96 15.44 -18.73
C TYR A 119 15.14 14.19 -19.60
N PRO A 120 15.84 13.13 -19.14
CA PRO A 120 15.86 11.87 -19.84
C PRO A 120 14.45 11.26 -19.76
N LYS A 121 13.81 11.20 -20.94
CA LYS A 121 12.58 10.48 -21.20
C LYS A 121 12.85 8.99 -21.01
N ILE A 122 12.38 8.42 -19.92
CA ILE A 122 12.41 6.98 -19.71
C ILE A 122 11.27 6.40 -20.55
N GLU A 123 11.61 5.65 -21.59
CA GLU A 123 10.63 4.98 -22.45
C GLU A 123 9.99 3.81 -21.70
N THR A 124 8.76 4.03 -21.24
CA THR A 124 7.82 3.00 -20.75
C THR A 124 7.36 2.12 -21.92
N GLY A 125 8.26 1.30 -22.46
CA GLY A 125 7.99 0.50 -23.67
C GLY A 125 8.03 -1.02 -23.49
N VAL A 126 8.54 -1.56 -22.37
CA VAL A 126 8.84 -3.01 -22.29
C VAL A 126 8.12 -3.74 -21.15
N VAL A 127 7.66 -3.06 -20.11
CA VAL A 127 7.13 -3.73 -18.90
C VAL A 127 5.68 -4.24 -19.06
N ALA A 128 4.89 -3.66 -19.99
CA ALA A 128 3.48 -4.04 -20.18
C ALA A 128 3.27 -5.37 -20.94
N LYS A 129 4.28 -5.87 -21.68
CA LYS A 129 4.18 -7.15 -22.40
C LYS A 129 4.48 -8.35 -21.51
N VAL A 130 5.33 -8.19 -20.49
CA VAL A 130 5.73 -9.29 -19.60
C VAL A 130 4.63 -9.61 -18.59
N SER A 131 3.94 -8.60 -18.05
CA SER A 131 2.86 -8.82 -17.07
C SER A 131 1.63 -9.52 -17.66
N LYS A 132 1.22 -9.16 -18.89
CA LYS A 132 0.10 -9.84 -19.57
C LYS A 132 0.41 -11.31 -19.88
N SER A 133 1.63 -11.62 -20.31
CA SER A 133 2.03 -12.99 -20.63
C SER A 133 2.02 -13.89 -19.39
N VAL A 134 2.49 -13.38 -18.25
CA VAL A 134 2.55 -14.16 -17.00
C VAL A 134 1.16 -14.40 -16.43
N LEU A 135 0.28 -13.38 -16.44
CA LEU A 135 -1.11 -13.53 -15.99
C LEU A 135 -1.91 -14.50 -16.88
N GLN A 136 -1.66 -14.48 -18.18
CA GLN A 136 -2.32 -15.39 -19.13
C GLN A 136 -1.88 -16.85 -18.91
N GLN A 137 -0.58 -17.10 -18.70
CA GLN A 137 -0.07 -18.44 -18.41
C GLN A 137 -0.61 -19.01 -17.10
N LEU A 138 -0.79 -18.18 -16.07
CA LEU A 138 -1.40 -18.61 -14.81
C LEU A 138 -2.87 -18.97 -14.97
N ARG A 139 -3.62 -18.20 -15.76
CA ARG A 139 -5.05 -18.45 -16.02
C ARG A 139 -5.27 -19.75 -16.77
N GLU A 140 -4.46 -20.01 -17.79
CA GLU A 140 -4.49 -21.28 -18.55
C GLU A 140 -4.15 -22.49 -17.67
N ALA A 141 -3.18 -22.35 -16.75
CA ALA A 141 -2.84 -23.42 -15.83
C ALA A 141 -3.98 -23.76 -14.85
N LEU A 142 -4.76 -22.77 -14.41
CA LEU A 142 -5.93 -22.97 -13.55
C LEU A 142 -7.08 -23.67 -14.28
N ASP A 143 -7.36 -23.29 -15.53
CA ASP A 143 -8.39 -23.95 -16.34
C ASP A 143 -8.04 -25.43 -16.60
N LEU A 144 -6.76 -25.72 -16.82
CA LEU A 144 -6.27 -27.08 -17.08
C LEU A 144 -6.33 -27.96 -15.81
N LEU A 145 -6.07 -27.37 -14.64
CA LEU A 145 -6.27 -28.02 -13.34
C LEU A 145 -7.75 -28.33 -13.07
N HIS A 146 -8.64 -27.38 -13.35
CA HIS A 146 -10.07 -27.57 -13.18
C HIS A 146 -10.61 -28.71 -14.08
N GLU A 147 -10.17 -28.74 -15.34
CA GLU A 147 -10.52 -29.80 -16.29
C GLU A 147 -9.98 -31.17 -15.85
N ALA A 148 -8.75 -31.24 -15.35
CA ALA A 148 -8.17 -32.48 -14.86
C ALA A 148 -8.91 -33.01 -13.62
N LEU A 149 -9.27 -32.14 -12.68
CA LEU A 149 -10.05 -32.51 -11.50
C LEU A 149 -11.48 -32.93 -11.85
N SER A 150 -12.11 -32.28 -12.85
CA SER A 150 -13.43 -32.69 -13.33
C SER A 150 -13.40 -34.10 -13.92
N LYS A 151 -12.34 -34.48 -14.64
CA LYS A 151 -12.18 -35.83 -15.22
C LYS A 151 -11.90 -36.92 -14.18
N ILE A 152 -11.24 -36.58 -13.08
CA ILE A 152 -11.00 -37.52 -11.97
C ILE A 152 -12.28 -37.75 -11.16
N SER A 153 -13.23 -36.81 -11.18
CA SER A 153 -14.49 -36.92 -10.44
C SER A 153 -15.58 -37.79 -11.12
N GLU A 154 -15.34 -38.23 -12.36
CA GLU A 154 -16.29 -39.06 -13.14
C GLU A 154 -15.88 -40.55 -13.24
N GLU A 155 -14.78 -40.97 -12.58
CA GLU A 155 -14.39 -42.38 -12.42
C GLU A 155 -14.81 -42.99 -11.07
#